data_AF-A0A818LA00-F1
#
_entry.id   AF-A0A818LA00-F1
#
_cell.length_a   1.000
_cell.length_b   1.000
_cell.length_c   1.000
_cell.angle_alpha   90.00
_cell.angle_beta   90.00
_cell.angle_gamma   90.00
#
_symmetry.space_group_name_H-M   'P 1'
#
loop_
_entity.id
_entity.type
_entity.pdbx_description
1 polymer ?
#
loop_
_entity_poly.entity_id
_entity_poly.type
_entity_poly.pdbx_seq_one_letter_code
_entity_poly.pdbx_strand_id
1 'polypeptide(L)'
;MYSSISSTAATHIITGIEWGIDLVVLLQLPVDHDKAVQIDTILNKLLSSLLHEESICPLTQDEESLLEHIVHTKVYTYVSGLNHVTKVRDVCHYIKENINNISDYPITYILQPIKDFSRQHNEECRKFTLLSKELNENIEDYVLKLIVDREKLQNTILEDMPKFSSEYLKHQQNNIQIQWLNVNEKITNEIKRLSNFVIQIRSGEAENLFIKQIFNDNEQMIIKNSIDELKQNVKHLEEKEHFIRCLNQQNFQYLNVIEYNIDQSDNENSIEHKLVQNHQHYRILCSNDYLNKNNSEELQKLICDLIEEAKNNSSLHLIYADFSDCSFPLSTMMVLSSLKKAHEDMIDQLSSELSTAMETFTVLFKQE
;
A
#
# COMPACT_ATOMS: atom_id res chain seq x y z
N MET A 1 -13.64 -52.86 -16.31
CA MET A 1 -14.08 -51.67 -15.54
C MET A 1 -13.06 -51.48 -14.43
N TYR A 2 -12.06 -50.65 -14.68
CA TYR A 2 -11.06 -50.30 -13.68
C TYR A 2 -11.65 -49.20 -12.80
N SER A 3 -11.88 -49.52 -11.52
CA SER A 3 -12.24 -48.51 -10.53
C SER A 3 -11.06 -47.56 -10.37
N SER A 4 -11.33 -46.28 -10.61
CA SER A 4 -10.50 -45.14 -10.25
C SER A 4 -10.01 -45.25 -8.80
N ILE A 5 -8.76 -45.65 -8.62
CA ILE A 5 -8.07 -45.49 -7.33
C ILE A 5 -7.81 -43.99 -7.20
N SER A 6 -8.44 -43.39 -6.19
CA SER A 6 -8.27 -41.99 -5.81
C SER A 6 -6.80 -41.69 -5.50
N SER A 7 -6.38 -40.46 -5.76
CA SER A 7 -5.03 -39.91 -5.54
C SER A 7 -4.63 -39.77 -4.06
N THR A 8 -4.88 -40.78 -3.23
CA THR A 8 -4.73 -40.73 -1.76
C THR A 8 -4.01 -41.97 -1.20
N ALA A 9 -2.93 -42.41 -1.85
CA ALA A 9 -2.06 -43.42 -1.26
C ALA A 9 -1.01 -42.74 -0.34
N ALA A 10 -0.98 -43.12 0.94
CA ALA A 10 0.05 -42.66 1.87
C ALA A 10 1.43 -43.15 1.40
N THR A 11 2.44 -42.28 1.42
CA THR A 11 3.81 -42.60 0.99
C THR A 11 4.74 -42.88 2.17
N HIS A 12 4.34 -42.44 3.37
CA HIS A 12 5.09 -42.57 4.61
C HIS A 12 4.16 -43.05 5.71
N ILE A 13 4.73 -43.77 6.68
CA ILE A 13 4.10 -44.04 7.95
C ILE A 13 4.76 -43.17 9.02
N ILE A 14 3.96 -42.69 9.96
CA ILE A 14 4.49 -42.03 11.16
C ILE A 14 5.12 -43.13 12.02
N THR A 15 6.44 -43.08 12.17
CA THR A 15 7.19 -44.03 13.01
C THR A 15 7.57 -43.45 14.35
N GLY A 16 7.49 -42.14 14.50
CA GLY A 16 7.68 -41.45 15.76
C GLY A 16 6.87 -40.16 15.80
N ILE A 17 6.47 -39.78 17.00
CA ILE A 17 5.85 -38.49 17.28
C ILE A 17 6.59 -37.94 18.50
N GLU A 18 7.15 -36.75 18.37
CA GLU A 18 7.61 -35.98 19.52
C GLU A 18 6.44 -35.15 20.04
N TRP A 19 6.16 -35.33 21.31
CA TRP A 19 5.06 -34.70 22.01
C TRP A 19 5.62 -33.61 22.90
N GLY A 20 4.94 -32.48 22.97
CA GLY A 20 5.29 -31.41 23.88
C GLY A 20 4.38 -30.21 23.72
N ILE A 21 4.80 -29.09 24.30
CA ILE A 21 4.07 -27.82 24.30
C ILE A 21 4.68 -26.85 23.30
N ASP A 22 3.83 -26.33 22.40
CA ASP A 22 4.17 -25.29 21.45
C ASP A 22 3.35 -24.02 21.74
N LEU A 23 4.07 -22.89 21.79
CA LEU A 23 3.59 -21.61 22.26
C LEU A 23 4.37 -20.50 21.57
N VAL A 24 3.64 -19.60 20.92
CA VAL A 24 4.21 -18.36 20.38
C VAL A 24 3.63 -17.18 21.15
N VAL A 25 4.50 -16.39 21.78
CA VAL A 25 4.14 -15.16 22.49
C VAL A 25 4.64 -13.95 21.69
N LEU A 26 3.71 -13.20 21.12
CA LEU A 26 3.96 -11.96 20.38
C LEU A 26 3.85 -10.76 21.32
N LEU A 27 4.92 -9.97 21.40
CA LEU A 27 5.04 -8.82 22.29
C LEU A 27 5.25 -7.53 21.50
N GLN A 28 4.47 -6.51 21.83
CA GLN A 28 4.70 -5.14 21.38
C GLN A 28 5.42 -4.37 22.49
N LEU A 29 6.70 -4.09 22.28
CA LEU A 29 7.51 -3.31 23.21
C LEU A 29 7.18 -1.81 23.17
N PRO A 30 7.46 -1.06 24.24
CA PRO A 30 7.29 0.39 24.25
C PRO A 30 8.21 1.08 23.23
N VAL A 31 7.82 2.26 22.76
CA VAL A 31 8.60 3.09 21.82
C VAL A 31 9.93 3.58 22.44
N ASP A 32 9.97 3.68 23.76
CA ASP A 32 11.17 4.03 24.53
C ASP A 32 12.22 2.92 24.41
N HIS A 33 13.32 3.22 23.71
CA HIS A 33 14.37 2.26 23.38
C HIS A 33 15.08 1.71 24.62
N ASP A 34 15.35 2.55 25.62
CA ASP A 34 16.05 2.13 26.83
C ASP A 34 15.18 1.18 27.66
N LYS A 35 13.87 1.44 27.72
CA LYS A 35 12.91 0.52 28.34
C LYS A 35 12.77 -0.78 27.56
N ALA A 36 12.73 -0.71 26.22
CA ALA A 36 12.64 -1.90 25.38
C ALA A 36 13.84 -2.84 25.57
N VAL A 37 15.07 -2.29 25.63
CA VAL A 37 16.30 -3.08 25.88
C VAL A 37 16.29 -3.72 27.28
N GLN A 38 15.81 -3.00 28.29
CA GLN A 38 15.66 -3.56 29.65
C GLN A 38 14.62 -4.68 29.69
N ILE A 39 13.47 -4.49 29.04
CA ILE A 39 12.45 -5.54 28.91
C ILE A 39 13.02 -6.77 28.20
N ASP A 40 13.74 -6.59 27.10
CA ASP A 40 14.36 -7.70 26.38
C ASP A 40 15.36 -8.49 27.24
N THR A 41 16.13 -7.79 28.08
CA THR A 41 17.01 -8.42 29.07
C THR A 41 16.23 -9.28 30.07
N ILE A 42 15.08 -8.78 30.55
CA ILE A 42 14.20 -9.52 31.47
C ILE A 42 13.56 -10.73 30.77
N LEU A 43 13.14 -10.58 29.51
CA LEU A 43 12.57 -11.69 28.72
C LEU A 43 13.59 -12.82 28.52
N ASN A 44 14.86 -12.48 28.24
CA ASN A 44 15.94 -13.47 28.15
C ASN A 44 16.18 -14.21 29.49
N LYS A 45 16.06 -13.50 30.60
CA LYS A 45 16.13 -14.08 31.95
C LYS A 45 14.98 -15.06 32.21
N LEU A 46 13.75 -14.69 31.83
CA LEU A 46 12.57 -15.56 31.92
C LEU A 46 12.70 -16.79 31.02
N LEU A 47 13.18 -16.63 29.78
CA LEU A 47 13.36 -17.72 28.83
C LEU A 47 14.41 -18.73 29.34
N SER A 48 15.54 -18.23 29.86
CA SER A 48 16.57 -19.07 30.48
C SER A 48 16.00 -19.86 31.67
N SER A 49 15.14 -19.22 32.48
CA SER A 49 14.43 -19.86 33.59
C SER A 49 13.44 -20.93 33.12
N LEU A 50 12.81 -20.78 31.96
CA LEU A 50 11.90 -21.79 31.42
C LEU A 50 12.65 -23.05 30.96
N LEU A 51 13.85 -22.87 30.38
CA LEU A 51 14.67 -23.96 29.85
C LEU A 51 15.34 -24.84 30.92
N HIS A 52 15.60 -24.29 32.10
CA HIS A 52 16.20 -25.05 33.21
C HIS A 52 15.10 -25.54 34.18
N GLU A 53 15.20 -26.76 34.72
CA GLU A 53 14.21 -27.35 35.66
C GLU A 53 14.07 -26.60 37.00
N GLU A 54 14.82 -25.51 37.19
CA GLU A 54 14.73 -24.67 38.37
C GLU A 54 13.41 -23.86 38.41
N SER A 55 13.05 -23.44 39.62
CA SER A 55 11.93 -22.51 39.87
C SER A 55 12.06 -21.25 39.03
N ILE A 56 10.94 -20.60 38.72
CA ILE A 56 10.96 -19.32 37.98
C ILE A 56 11.90 -18.35 38.67
N CYS A 57 12.89 -17.83 37.92
CA CYS A 57 13.84 -16.88 38.47
C CYS A 57 13.07 -15.70 39.06
N PRO A 58 13.22 -15.39 40.36
CA PRO A 58 12.48 -14.30 40.96
C PRO A 58 12.86 -13.00 40.26
N LEU A 59 11.84 -12.31 39.75
CA LEU A 59 11.99 -10.96 39.25
C LEU A 59 12.03 -10.01 40.45
N THR A 60 12.86 -8.98 40.36
CA THR A 60 12.80 -7.86 41.30
C THR A 60 11.54 -7.03 41.05
N GLN A 61 11.11 -6.26 42.04
CA GLN A 61 9.94 -5.39 41.90
C GLN A 61 10.08 -4.38 40.75
N ASP A 62 11.30 -3.90 40.51
CA ASP A 62 11.60 -3.01 39.39
C ASP A 62 11.46 -3.73 38.04
N GLU A 63 11.98 -4.96 37.92
CA GLU A 63 11.81 -5.80 36.72
C GLU A 63 10.32 -6.11 36.45
N GLU A 64 9.53 -6.39 37.49
CA GLU A 64 8.09 -6.59 37.36
C GLU A 64 7.39 -5.34 36.84
N SER A 65 7.73 -4.16 37.38
CA SER A 65 7.16 -2.89 36.93
C SER A 65 7.52 -2.55 35.47
N LEU A 66 8.70 -2.97 35.01
CA LEU A 66 9.13 -2.79 33.62
C LEU A 66 8.31 -3.66 32.66
N LEU A 67 7.97 -4.89 33.04
CA LEU A 67 7.12 -5.77 32.22
C LEU A 67 5.68 -5.24 32.05
N GLU A 68 5.18 -4.44 32.99
CA GLU A 68 3.86 -3.80 32.84
C GLU A 68 3.82 -2.73 31.73
N HIS A 69 4.97 -2.30 31.21
CA HIS A 69 5.06 -1.36 30.09
C HIS A 69 4.97 -2.03 28.70
N ILE A 70 4.83 -3.36 28.65
CA ILE A 70 4.56 -4.06 27.39
C ILE A 70 3.18 -3.62 26.88
N VAL A 71 3.15 -3.08 25.66
CA VAL A 71 1.97 -2.43 25.07
C VAL A 71 0.90 -3.46 24.73
N HIS A 72 1.33 -4.58 24.17
CA HIS A 72 0.44 -5.66 23.77
C HIS A 72 1.13 -7.01 23.90
N THR A 73 0.36 -8.00 24.35
CA THR A 73 0.79 -9.41 24.42
C THR A 73 -0.28 -10.23 23.74
N LYS A 74 0.12 -11.04 22.75
CA LYS A 74 -0.74 -12.03 22.12
C LYS A 74 -0.12 -13.41 22.21
N VAL A 75 -0.89 -14.35 22.68
CA VAL A 75 -0.45 -15.73 22.88
C VAL A 75 -1.16 -16.63 21.86
N TYR A 76 -0.38 -17.43 21.14
CA TYR A 76 -0.86 -18.46 20.22
C TYR A 76 -0.40 -19.82 20.74
N THR A 77 -1.35 -20.62 21.21
CA THR A 77 -1.11 -22.00 21.62
C THR A 77 -2.37 -22.84 21.51
N TYR A 78 -2.17 -24.15 21.50
CA TYR A 78 -3.24 -25.12 21.65
C TYR A 78 -3.63 -25.34 23.12
N VAL A 79 -2.82 -24.87 24.09
CA VAL A 79 -3.10 -25.01 25.52
C VAL A 79 -4.29 -24.14 25.94
N SER A 80 -5.33 -24.78 26.46
CA SER A 80 -6.58 -24.11 26.81
C SER A 80 -6.39 -23.05 27.92
N GLY A 81 -7.01 -21.88 27.75
CA GLY A 81 -6.95 -20.77 28.70
C GLY A 81 -5.73 -19.85 28.56
N LEU A 82 -4.59 -20.36 28.07
CA LEU A 82 -3.35 -19.58 27.91
C LEU A 82 -3.49 -18.48 26.84
N ASN A 83 -4.36 -18.68 25.85
CA ASN A 83 -4.67 -17.71 24.78
C ASN A 83 -5.29 -16.39 25.28
N HIS A 84 -5.79 -16.36 26.53
CA HIS A 84 -6.38 -15.18 27.16
C HIS A 84 -5.43 -14.45 28.12
N VAL A 85 -4.23 -15.00 28.35
CA VAL A 85 -3.25 -14.41 29.25
C VAL A 85 -2.59 -13.22 28.57
N THR A 86 -2.62 -12.06 29.23
CA THR A 86 -2.10 -10.79 28.69
C THR A 86 -0.76 -10.37 29.29
N LYS A 87 -0.34 -11.00 30.40
CA LYS A 87 0.94 -10.74 31.06
C LYS A 87 1.92 -11.88 30.80
N VAL A 88 3.12 -11.55 30.31
CA VAL A 88 4.16 -12.54 29.97
C VAL A 88 4.57 -13.40 31.16
N ARG A 89 4.68 -12.78 32.35
CA ARG A 89 5.01 -13.50 33.58
C ARG A 89 4.00 -14.60 33.90
N ASP A 90 2.72 -14.31 33.69
CA ASP A 90 1.63 -15.24 33.99
C ASP A 90 1.66 -16.41 33.01
N VAL A 91 2.05 -16.17 31.76
CA VAL A 91 2.32 -17.24 30.77
C VAL A 91 3.42 -18.16 31.28
N CYS A 92 4.57 -17.59 31.71
CA CYS A 92 5.68 -18.39 32.23
C CYS A 92 5.30 -19.18 33.49
N HIS A 93 4.56 -18.56 34.43
CA HIS A 93 4.05 -19.23 35.64
C HIS A 93 3.12 -20.38 35.29
N TYR A 94 2.15 -20.14 34.40
CA TYR A 94 1.21 -21.15 34.00
C TYR A 94 1.91 -22.38 33.43
N ILE A 95 2.88 -22.18 32.52
CA ILE A 95 3.64 -23.30 31.93
C ILE A 95 4.36 -24.09 33.01
N LYS A 96 5.11 -23.43 33.90
CA LYS A 96 5.90 -24.12 34.93
C LYS A 96 5.03 -24.85 35.95
N GLU A 97 3.96 -24.24 36.41
CA GLU A 97 3.05 -24.84 37.40
C GLU A 97 2.26 -26.02 36.81
N ASN A 98 1.97 -25.98 35.51
CA ASN A 98 1.10 -26.95 34.86
C ASN A 98 1.82 -27.84 33.84
N ILE A 99 3.15 -27.82 33.76
CA ILE A 99 3.90 -28.56 32.73
C ILE A 99 3.58 -30.05 32.71
N ASN A 100 3.30 -30.64 33.89
CA ASN A 100 2.93 -32.05 34.03
C ASN A 100 1.43 -32.34 33.80
N ASN A 101 0.60 -31.31 33.76
CA ASN A 101 -0.87 -31.39 33.63
C ASN A 101 -1.37 -30.95 32.25
N ILE A 102 -0.54 -30.22 31.49
CA ILE A 102 -0.87 -29.83 30.13
C ILE A 102 -0.83 -31.09 29.28
N SER A 103 -1.91 -31.32 28.53
CA SER A 103 -1.93 -32.43 27.57
C SER A 103 -0.91 -32.15 26.48
N ASP A 104 0.03 -33.06 26.28
CA ASP A 104 0.99 -32.93 25.20
C ASP A 104 0.28 -32.98 23.84
N TYR A 105 0.81 -32.24 22.87
CA TYR A 105 0.36 -32.29 21.48
C TYR A 105 1.53 -32.72 20.59
N PRO A 106 1.28 -33.39 19.44
CA PRO A 106 2.36 -33.70 18.52
C PRO A 106 3.01 -32.42 17.98
N ILE A 107 4.30 -32.23 18.27
CA ILE A 107 5.11 -31.12 17.73
C ILE A 107 5.80 -31.57 16.45
N THR A 108 6.44 -32.74 16.49
CA THR A 108 7.25 -33.27 15.38
C THR A 108 6.76 -34.65 14.99
N TYR A 109 6.58 -34.87 13.68
CA TYR A 109 6.30 -36.19 13.13
C TYR A 109 7.55 -36.74 12.46
N ILE A 110 7.99 -37.91 12.90
CA ILE A 110 9.04 -38.69 12.24
C ILE A 110 8.35 -39.61 11.24
N LEU A 111 8.58 -39.33 9.97
CA LEU A 111 7.99 -40.06 8.86
C LEU A 111 9.01 -41.02 8.27
N GLN A 112 8.65 -42.30 8.17
CA GLN A 112 9.44 -43.28 7.45
C GLN A 112 8.74 -43.71 6.16
N PRO A 113 9.45 -43.78 5.03
CA PRO A 113 8.86 -44.23 3.76
C PRO A 113 8.34 -45.66 3.86
N ILE A 114 7.16 -45.92 3.29
CA ILE A 114 6.55 -47.26 3.29
C ILE A 114 7.42 -48.28 2.52
N LYS A 115 8.19 -47.84 1.52
CA LYS A 115 9.17 -48.68 0.80
C LYS A 115 10.15 -49.41 1.71
N ASP A 116 10.50 -48.83 2.86
CA ASP A 116 11.48 -49.43 3.77
C ASP A 116 10.88 -50.68 4.45
N PHE A 117 9.55 -50.77 4.52
CA PHE A 117 8.81 -51.90 5.09
C PHE A 117 8.37 -52.93 4.04
N SER A 118 8.21 -52.53 2.77
CA SER A 118 7.79 -53.44 1.70
C SER A 118 8.97 -54.00 0.92
N ARG A 119 9.53 -55.13 1.36
CA ARG A 119 10.58 -55.85 0.60
C ARG A 119 10.10 -56.50 -0.70
N GLN A 120 8.80 -56.46 -1.03
CA GLN A 120 8.23 -57.25 -2.13
C GLN A 120 7.27 -56.51 -3.09
N HIS A 121 7.06 -55.20 -2.96
CA HIS A 121 6.29 -54.46 -3.95
C HIS A 121 7.21 -53.59 -4.81
N ASN A 122 7.46 -54.07 -6.03
CA ASN A 122 8.07 -53.34 -7.15
C ASN A 122 7.12 -52.27 -7.73
N GLU A 123 6.15 -51.79 -6.97
CA GLU A 123 5.33 -50.66 -7.38
C GLU A 123 6.06 -49.37 -7.00
N GLU A 124 6.17 -48.46 -7.96
CA GLU A 124 6.86 -47.18 -7.89
C GLU A 124 6.57 -46.43 -6.59
N CYS A 125 7.39 -46.69 -5.57
CA CYS A 125 7.24 -45.99 -4.30
C CYS A 125 7.66 -44.54 -4.52
N ARG A 126 6.70 -43.61 -4.37
CA ARG A 126 6.93 -42.17 -4.50
C ARG A 126 8.04 -41.74 -3.55
N LYS A 127 9.21 -41.38 -4.10
CA LYS A 127 10.38 -40.94 -3.34
C LYS A 127 10.12 -39.55 -2.79
N PHE A 128 10.12 -39.41 -1.47
CA PHE A 128 10.28 -38.09 -0.87
C PHE A 128 11.70 -37.59 -1.12
N THR A 129 11.81 -36.45 -1.80
CA THR A 129 13.11 -35.83 -2.11
C THR A 129 13.24 -34.52 -1.34
N LEU A 130 14.31 -34.41 -0.55
CA LEU A 130 14.64 -33.14 0.11
C LEU A 130 15.04 -32.10 -0.94
N LEU A 131 14.55 -30.87 -0.79
CA LEU A 131 15.05 -29.75 -1.59
C LEU A 131 16.50 -29.49 -1.20
N SER A 132 17.30 -28.99 -2.17
CA SER A 132 18.61 -28.47 -1.81
C SER A 132 18.44 -27.24 -0.92
N LYS A 133 19.36 -27.04 0.02
CA LYS A 133 19.32 -25.90 0.95
C LYS A 133 19.21 -24.57 0.21
N GLU A 134 20.02 -24.38 -0.82
CA GLU A 134 20.02 -23.19 -1.69
C GLU A 134 18.65 -22.95 -2.35
N LEU A 135 17.98 -23.99 -2.85
CA LEU A 135 16.65 -23.84 -3.46
C LEU A 135 15.60 -23.45 -2.42
N ASN A 136 15.66 -24.06 -1.24
CA ASN A 136 14.72 -23.76 -0.16
C ASN A 136 14.86 -22.30 0.30
N GLU A 137 16.09 -21.85 0.55
CA GLU A 137 16.39 -20.46 0.94
C GLU A 137 15.92 -19.46 -0.13
N ASN A 138 16.21 -19.71 -1.41
CA ASN A 138 15.78 -18.80 -2.49
C ASN A 138 14.25 -18.70 -2.62
N ILE A 139 13.52 -19.82 -2.49
CA ILE A 139 12.05 -19.82 -2.54
C ILE A 139 11.50 -19.08 -1.32
N GLU A 140 12.04 -19.35 -0.14
CA GLU A 140 11.63 -18.74 1.11
C GLU A 140 11.83 -17.22 1.07
N ASP A 141 13.01 -16.74 0.70
CA ASP A 141 13.33 -15.32 0.59
C ASP A 141 12.40 -14.59 -0.39
N TYR A 142 12.13 -15.21 -1.56
CA TYR A 142 11.26 -14.61 -2.56
C TYR A 142 9.80 -14.56 -2.10
N VAL A 143 9.29 -15.66 -1.52
CA VAL A 143 7.92 -15.72 -0.98
C VAL A 143 7.75 -14.74 0.18
N LEU A 144 8.71 -14.66 1.10
CA LEU A 144 8.71 -13.70 2.19
C LEU A 144 8.64 -12.27 1.66
N LYS A 145 9.44 -11.94 0.63
CA LYS A 145 9.39 -10.62 0.00
C LYS A 145 8.02 -10.30 -0.59
N LEU A 146 7.40 -11.25 -1.31
CA LEU A 146 6.07 -11.08 -1.87
C LEU A 146 5.00 -10.86 -0.78
N ILE A 147 5.09 -11.59 0.33
CA ILE A 147 4.19 -11.44 1.48
C ILE A 147 4.35 -10.05 2.10
N VAL A 148 5.58 -9.62 2.36
CA VAL A 148 5.86 -8.29 2.94
C VAL A 148 5.36 -7.17 2.01
N ASP A 149 5.60 -7.27 0.71
CA ASP A 149 5.12 -6.28 -0.26
C ASP A 149 3.60 -6.26 -0.34
N ARG A 150 2.95 -7.44 -0.30
CA ARG A 150 1.50 -7.59 -0.26
C ARG A 150 0.91 -6.92 0.99
N GLU A 151 1.43 -7.21 2.18
CA GLU A 151 0.91 -6.65 3.43
C GLU A 151 1.05 -5.12 3.47
N LYS A 152 2.20 -4.59 3.05
CA LYS A 152 2.41 -3.13 2.99
C LYS A 152 1.40 -2.47 2.06
N LEU A 153 1.26 -2.98 0.83
CA LEU A 153 0.31 -2.46 -0.13
C LEU A 153 -1.13 -2.58 0.37
N GLN A 154 -1.48 -3.72 0.99
CA GLN A 154 -2.80 -3.94 1.54
C GLN A 154 -3.15 -2.91 2.61
N ASN A 155 -2.24 -2.67 3.56
CA ASN A 155 -2.44 -1.69 4.63
C ASN A 155 -2.58 -0.27 4.05
N THR A 156 -1.68 0.15 3.17
CA THR A 156 -1.76 1.48 2.56
C THR A 156 -3.05 1.65 1.75
N ILE A 157 -3.47 0.63 0.99
CA ILE A 157 -4.59 0.74 0.06
C ILE A 157 -5.96 0.60 0.75
N LEU A 158 -6.08 -0.30 1.72
CA LEU A 158 -7.36 -0.60 2.38
C LEU A 158 -7.55 0.15 3.70
N GLU A 159 -6.47 0.54 4.39
CA GLU A 159 -6.57 1.23 5.69
C GLU A 159 -6.26 2.72 5.58
N ASP A 160 -5.21 3.11 4.86
CA ASP A 160 -4.76 4.51 4.84
C ASP A 160 -5.42 5.36 3.76
N MET A 161 -5.51 4.87 2.52
CA MET A 161 -6.13 5.62 1.42
C MET A 161 -7.59 6.03 1.67
N PRO A 162 -8.46 5.20 2.29
CA PRO A 162 -9.82 5.63 2.60
C PRO A 162 -9.91 6.83 3.55
N LYS A 163 -8.82 7.16 4.26
CA LYS A 163 -8.75 8.34 5.14
C LYS A 163 -8.46 9.63 4.35
N PHE A 164 -8.15 9.54 3.06
CA PHE A 164 -7.94 10.72 2.24
C PHE A 164 -9.24 11.50 2.17
N SER A 165 -9.11 12.80 2.41
CA SER A 165 -10.23 13.70 2.66
C SER A 165 -10.82 14.28 1.38
N SER A 166 -10.07 14.22 0.27
CA SER A 166 -10.50 14.81 -0.98
C SER A 166 -11.47 13.91 -1.75
N GLU A 167 -12.69 14.41 -1.96
CA GLU A 167 -13.62 13.74 -2.88
C GLU A 167 -13.11 13.73 -4.32
N TYR A 168 -12.23 14.67 -4.65
CA TYR A 168 -11.64 14.89 -5.97
C TYR A 168 -10.73 13.75 -6.45
N LEU A 169 -10.26 12.88 -5.55
CA LEU A 169 -9.37 11.76 -5.86
C LEU A 169 -10.07 10.40 -5.89
N LYS A 170 -11.40 10.34 -5.71
CA LYS A 170 -12.17 9.09 -5.65
C LYS A 170 -11.97 8.19 -6.88
N HIS A 171 -11.87 8.78 -8.07
CA HIS A 171 -11.65 7.99 -9.30
C HIS A 171 -10.27 7.34 -9.32
N GLN A 172 -9.22 8.10 -8.98
CA GLN A 172 -7.85 7.60 -8.89
C GLN A 172 -7.73 6.53 -7.79
N GLN A 173 -8.37 6.73 -6.63
CA GLN A 173 -8.43 5.73 -5.56
C GLN A 173 -9.06 4.41 -6.05
N ASN A 174 -10.19 4.48 -6.75
CA ASN A 174 -10.85 3.30 -7.30
C ASN A 174 -9.95 2.58 -8.32
N ASN A 175 -9.24 3.32 -9.18
CA ASN A 175 -8.29 2.73 -10.12
C ASN A 175 -7.14 2.01 -9.41
N ILE A 176 -6.59 2.59 -8.34
CA ILE A 176 -5.55 1.93 -7.53
C ILE A 176 -6.11 0.68 -6.84
N GLN A 177 -7.34 0.72 -6.32
CA GLN A 177 -7.99 -0.47 -5.74
C GLN A 177 -8.17 -1.60 -6.77
N ILE A 178 -8.54 -1.28 -8.02
CA ILE A 178 -8.65 -2.26 -9.11
C ILE A 178 -7.27 -2.84 -9.44
N GLN A 179 -6.24 -1.98 -9.56
CA GLN A 179 -4.86 -2.44 -9.79
C GLN A 179 -4.37 -3.33 -8.66
N TRP A 180 -4.68 -3.00 -7.42
CA TRP A 180 -4.36 -3.82 -6.25
C TRP A 180 -4.96 -5.22 -6.32
N LEU A 181 -6.25 -5.34 -6.66
CA LEU A 181 -6.89 -6.66 -6.80
C LEU A 181 -6.15 -7.53 -7.82
N ASN A 182 -5.78 -6.94 -8.95
CA ASN A 182 -5.02 -7.63 -10.00
C ASN A 182 -3.61 -8.05 -9.53
N VAL A 183 -2.89 -7.16 -8.82
CA VAL A 183 -1.56 -7.46 -8.27
C VAL A 183 -1.63 -8.53 -7.18
N ASN A 184 -2.61 -8.44 -6.28
CA ASN A 184 -2.83 -9.39 -5.21
C ASN A 184 -3.17 -10.80 -5.75
N GLU A 185 -3.96 -10.88 -6.82
CA GLU A 185 -4.22 -12.13 -7.51
C GLU A 185 -2.95 -12.72 -8.12
N LYS A 186 -2.14 -11.90 -8.81
CA LYS A 186 -0.84 -12.34 -9.36
C LYS A 186 0.10 -12.86 -8.28
N ILE A 187 0.22 -12.17 -7.14
CA ILE A 187 1.03 -12.60 -5.99
C ILE A 187 0.51 -13.94 -5.44
N THR A 188 -0.81 -14.07 -5.26
CA THR A 188 -1.43 -15.30 -4.73
C THR A 188 -1.19 -16.49 -5.65
N ASN A 189 -1.35 -16.28 -6.96
CA ASN A 189 -1.11 -17.30 -7.97
C ASN A 189 0.36 -17.73 -8.02
N GLU A 190 1.30 -16.79 -7.86
CA GLU A 190 2.73 -17.09 -7.82
C GLU A 190 3.11 -17.90 -6.58
N ILE A 191 2.62 -17.53 -5.40
CA ILE A 191 2.85 -18.32 -4.17
C ILE A 191 2.28 -19.73 -4.34
N LYS A 192 1.10 -19.87 -4.93
CA LYS A 192 0.49 -21.18 -5.22
C LYS A 192 1.30 -21.98 -6.23
N ARG A 193 1.83 -21.35 -7.28
CA ARG A 193 2.72 -21.96 -8.28
C ARG A 193 3.97 -22.52 -7.61
N LEU A 194 4.64 -21.71 -6.79
CA LEU A 194 5.84 -22.12 -6.04
C LEU A 194 5.52 -23.24 -5.04
N SER A 195 4.40 -23.18 -4.33
CA SER A 195 3.96 -24.25 -3.43
C SER A 195 3.76 -25.58 -4.19
N ASN A 196 3.09 -25.55 -5.33
CA ASN A 196 2.89 -26.74 -6.16
C ASN A 196 4.22 -27.30 -6.68
N PHE A 197 5.15 -26.41 -7.04
CA PHE A 197 6.47 -26.80 -7.50
C PHE A 197 7.29 -27.49 -6.40
N VAL A 198 7.26 -26.96 -5.17
CA VAL A 198 7.87 -27.61 -3.99
C VAL A 198 7.27 -29.01 -3.77
N ILE A 199 5.95 -29.16 -3.95
CA ILE A 199 5.27 -30.46 -3.85
C ILE A 199 5.76 -31.43 -4.92
N GLN A 200 5.89 -30.99 -6.18
CA GLN A 200 6.36 -31.82 -7.30
C GLN A 200 7.80 -32.31 -7.14
N ILE A 201 8.70 -31.47 -6.62
CA ILE A 201 10.06 -31.91 -6.27
C ILE A 201 9.99 -32.94 -5.15
N ARG A 202 9.25 -32.62 -4.08
CA ARG A 202 9.13 -33.50 -2.91
C ARG A 202 8.47 -34.84 -3.26
N SER A 203 7.59 -34.91 -4.24
CA SER A 203 6.98 -36.16 -4.71
C SER A 203 7.88 -36.99 -5.62
N GLY A 204 9.02 -36.43 -6.07
CA GLY A 204 9.90 -37.06 -7.04
C GLY A 204 9.38 -37.00 -8.48
N GLU A 205 8.34 -36.19 -8.73
CA GLU A 205 7.74 -35.97 -10.06
C GLU A 205 8.56 -34.98 -10.90
N ALA A 206 9.39 -34.15 -10.26
CA ALA A 206 10.31 -33.20 -10.90
C ALA A 206 11.74 -33.36 -10.37
N GLU A 207 12.72 -33.31 -11.27
CA GLU A 207 14.14 -33.28 -10.89
C GLU A 207 14.55 -31.90 -10.38
N ASN A 208 15.61 -31.86 -9.57
CA ASN A 208 16.21 -30.63 -9.00
C ASN A 208 16.85 -29.70 -10.07
N LEU A 209 16.74 -30.05 -11.35
CA LEU A 209 17.14 -29.28 -12.53
C LEU A 209 15.90 -28.45 -12.94
N PHE A 210 15.78 -27.15 -12.75
CA PHE A 210 16.74 -26.07 -12.93
C PHE A 210 16.40 -24.91 -11.97
N ILE A 211 17.27 -24.68 -10.97
CA ILE A 211 17.22 -23.48 -10.09
C ILE A 211 17.08 -22.19 -10.91
N LYS A 212 17.73 -22.12 -12.09
CA LYS A 212 17.63 -20.95 -12.96
C LYS A 212 16.31 -20.81 -13.71
N GLN A 213 15.59 -21.89 -14.02
CA GLN A 213 14.34 -21.78 -14.80
C GLN A 213 13.17 -21.32 -13.92
N ILE A 214 13.15 -21.71 -12.64
CA ILE A 214 12.08 -21.33 -11.69
C ILE A 214 12.11 -19.81 -11.38
N PHE A 215 13.31 -19.23 -11.37
CA PHE A 215 13.56 -17.83 -11.02
C PHE A 215 13.92 -16.90 -12.20
N ASN A 216 14.07 -17.42 -13.43
CA ASN A 216 14.34 -16.57 -14.62
C ASN A 216 13.12 -16.33 -15.52
N ASP A 217 11.90 -16.59 -15.06
CA ASP A 217 10.75 -16.37 -15.92
C ASP A 217 10.35 -14.90 -15.98
N ASN A 218 10.03 -14.45 -17.20
CA ASN A 218 9.35 -13.18 -17.49
C ASN A 218 8.22 -12.87 -16.49
N GLU A 219 7.57 -13.91 -15.95
CA GLU A 219 6.51 -13.79 -14.94
C GLU A 219 6.97 -13.09 -13.66
N GLN A 220 8.13 -13.42 -13.08
CA GLN A 220 8.61 -12.73 -11.88
C GLN A 220 8.90 -11.26 -12.15
N MET A 221 9.46 -10.96 -13.33
CA MET A 221 9.68 -9.59 -13.74
C MET A 221 8.35 -8.84 -13.96
N ILE A 222 7.34 -9.49 -14.54
CA ILE A 222 6.00 -8.93 -14.70
C ILE A 222 5.35 -8.64 -13.34
N ILE A 223 5.43 -9.57 -12.39
CA ILE A 223 4.89 -9.39 -11.04
C ILE A 223 5.61 -8.24 -10.34
N LYS A 224 6.94 -8.25 -10.35
CA LYS A 224 7.75 -7.19 -9.77
C LYS A 224 7.42 -5.83 -10.38
N ASN A 225 7.36 -5.72 -11.70
CA ASN A 225 7.02 -4.48 -12.38
C ASN A 225 5.60 -4.03 -12.02
N SER A 226 4.64 -4.95 -11.92
CA SER A 226 3.26 -4.63 -11.52
C SER A 226 3.20 -4.12 -10.07
N ILE A 227 4.01 -4.68 -9.16
CA ILE A 227 4.15 -4.22 -7.78
C ILE A 227 4.79 -2.82 -7.75
N ASP A 228 5.88 -2.63 -8.48
CA ASP A 228 6.62 -1.36 -8.50
C ASP A 228 5.80 -0.23 -9.14
N GLU A 229 5.05 -0.52 -10.21
CA GLU A 229 4.09 0.40 -10.82
C GLU A 229 2.97 0.79 -9.84
N LEU A 230 2.37 -0.20 -9.15
CA LEU A 230 1.35 0.07 -8.15
C LEU A 230 1.90 0.93 -6.99
N LYS A 231 3.11 0.64 -6.50
CA LYS A 231 3.79 1.45 -5.47
C LYS A 231 3.99 2.89 -5.94
N GLN A 232 4.38 3.10 -7.20
CA GLN A 232 4.53 4.44 -7.77
C GLN A 232 3.19 5.17 -7.86
N ASN A 233 2.13 4.50 -8.30
CA ASN A 233 0.80 5.10 -8.40
C ASN A 233 0.24 5.49 -7.02
N VAL A 234 0.42 4.62 -6.01
CA VAL A 234 0.05 4.92 -4.61
C VAL A 234 0.80 6.15 -4.11
N LYS A 235 2.12 6.18 -4.30
CA LYS A 235 2.95 7.32 -3.88
C LYS A 235 2.57 8.62 -4.58
N HIS A 236 2.30 8.57 -5.88
CA HIS A 236 1.84 9.75 -6.65
C HIS A 236 0.51 10.28 -6.08
N LEU A 237 -0.41 9.38 -5.73
CA LEU A 237 -1.68 9.78 -5.15
C LEU A 237 -1.54 10.38 -3.75
N GLU A 238 -0.65 9.84 -2.91
CA GLU A 238 -0.31 10.39 -1.60
C GLU A 238 0.29 11.81 -1.71
N GLU A 239 1.22 12.01 -2.65
CA GLU A 239 1.81 13.32 -2.93
C GLU A 239 0.75 14.32 -3.39
N LYS A 240 -0.20 13.87 -4.23
CA LYS A 240 -1.32 14.70 -4.72
C LYS A 240 -2.30 15.07 -3.61
N GLU A 241 -2.70 14.12 -2.75
CA GLU A 241 -3.55 14.42 -1.58
C GLU A 241 -2.86 15.42 -0.63
N HIS A 242 -1.56 15.24 -0.39
CA HIS A 242 -0.79 16.18 0.40
C HIS A 242 -0.80 17.58 -0.20
N PHE A 243 -0.57 17.69 -1.51
CA PHE A 243 -0.61 18.95 -2.24
C PHE A 243 -1.98 19.64 -2.14
N ILE A 244 -3.08 18.91 -2.37
CA ILE A 244 -4.45 19.43 -2.23
C ILE A 244 -4.71 19.94 -0.81
N ARG A 245 -4.26 19.20 0.20
CA ARG A 245 -4.40 19.62 1.61
C ARG A 245 -3.63 20.91 1.90
N CYS A 246 -2.42 21.06 1.36
CA CYS A 246 -1.63 22.29 1.48
C CYS A 246 -2.32 23.48 0.80
N LEU A 247 -2.90 23.28 -0.39
CA LEU A 247 -3.69 24.31 -1.07
C LEU A 247 -4.90 24.75 -0.24
N ASN A 248 -5.66 23.78 0.30
CA ASN A 248 -6.82 24.08 1.15
C ASN A 248 -6.43 24.87 2.41
N GLN A 249 -5.29 24.55 3.03
CA GLN A 249 -4.75 25.32 4.17
C GLN A 249 -4.38 26.76 3.82
N GLN A 250 -4.07 27.02 2.55
CA GLN A 250 -3.78 28.34 2.00
C GLN A 250 -5.03 29.05 1.45
N ASN A 251 -6.23 28.53 1.74
CA ASN A 251 -7.52 29.01 1.24
C ASN A 251 -7.72 28.92 -0.29
N PHE A 252 -6.97 28.04 -0.96
CA PHE A 252 -7.29 27.66 -2.33
C PHE A 252 -8.38 26.58 -2.32
N GLN A 253 -9.39 26.74 -3.18
CA GLN A 253 -10.30 25.67 -3.53
C GLN A 253 -9.69 24.83 -4.64
N TYR A 254 -9.55 23.53 -4.44
CA TYR A 254 -9.13 22.60 -5.49
C TYR A 254 -10.29 22.23 -6.41
N LEU A 255 -10.01 22.15 -7.72
CA LEU A 255 -10.97 21.82 -8.76
C LEU A 255 -10.33 20.86 -9.76
N ASN A 256 -10.92 19.67 -9.94
CA ASN A 256 -10.52 18.74 -10.99
C ASN A 256 -11.23 19.12 -12.30
N VAL A 257 -10.45 19.50 -13.31
CA VAL A 257 -10.98 20.09 -14.54
C VAL A 257 -11.76 19.08 -15.41
N ILE A 258 -11.55 17.77 -15.21
CA ILE A 258 -12.35 16.74 -15.90
C ILE A 258 -13.86 16.97 -15.71
N GLU A 259 -14.27 17.45 -14.54
CA GLU A 259 -15.69 17.63 -14.20
C GLU A 259 -16.37 18.75 -15.03
N TYR A 260 -15.59 19.56 -15.76
CA TYR A 260 -16.05 20.74 -16.48
C TYR A 260 -16.10 20.55 -18.01
N ASN A 261 -15.97 19.31 -18.49
CA ASN A 261 -16.00 18.96 -19.93
C ASN A 261 -15.04 19.81 -20.78
N ILE A 262 -13.83 20.04 -20.28
CA ILE A 262 -12.77 20.71 -21.04
C ILE A 262 -12.02 19.67 -21.88
N ASP A 263 -11.86 19.95 -23.18
CA ASP A 263 -11.26 19.06 -24.15
C ASP A 263 -10.21 19.73 -25.06
N GLN A 264 -9.62 18.97 -25.98
CA GLN A 264 -8.58 19.45 -26.91
C GLN A 264 -9.02 20.57 -27.86
N SER A 265 -10.32 20.73 -28.09
CA SER A 265 -10.87 21.77 -28.97
C SER A 265 -11.12 23.10 -28.26
N ASP A 266 -11.04 23.09 -26.92
CA ASP A 266 -11.15 24.30 -26.13
C ASP A 266 -9.95 25.24 -26.33
N ASN A 267 -10.16 26.51 -26.01
CA ASN A 267 -9.13 27.54 -25.97
C ASN A 267 -9.24 28.30 -24.65
N GLU A 268 -8.32 29.23 -24.38
CA GLU A 268 -8.27 30.01 -23.14
C GLU A 268 -9.63 30.68 -22.83
N ASN A 269 -10.31 31.23 -23.84
CA ASN A 269 -11.60 31.88 -23.67
C ASN A 269 -12.74 30.90 -23.32
N SER A 270 -12.77 29.72 -23.97
CA SER A 270 -13.79 28.72 -23.66
C SER A 270 -13.55 28.05 -22.30
N ILE A 271 -12.29 27.86 -21.91
CA ILE A 271 -11.90 27.39 -20.58
C ILE A 271 -12.32 28.40 -19.51
N GLU A 272 -12.01 29.68 -19.71
CA GLU A 272 -12.42 30.74 -18.78
C GLU A 272 -13.94 30.77 -18.61
N HIS A 273 -14.70 30.66 -19.70
CA HIS A 273 -16.16 30.58 -19.65
C HIS A 273 -16.69 29.34 -18.90
N LYS A 274 -16.04 28.19 -19.04
CA LYS A 274 -16.45 26.95 -18.37
C LYS A 274 -16.13 26.98 -16.87
N LEU A 275 -15.03 27.62 -16.47
CA LEU A 275 -14.52 27.63 -15.09
C LEU A 275 -14.98 28.85 -14.28
N VAL A 276 -15.21 30.02 -14.89
CA VAL A 276 -15.56 31.27 -14.21
C VAL A 276 -17.07 31.55 -14.35
N GLN A 277 -17.87 31.17 -13.34
CA GLN A 277 -19.34 31.33 -13.38
C GLN A 277 -19.87 32.67 -12.83
N ASN A 278 -19.06 33.50 -12.14
CA ASN A 278 -19.46 34.83 -11.65
C ASN A 278 -18.25 35.78 -11.51
N HIS A 279 -18.35 37.01 -12.01
CA HIS A 279 -17.25 37.66 -12.74
C HIS A 279 -16.40 38.77 -12.08
N GLN A 280 -16.24 38.87 -10.75
CA GLN A 280 -15.28 39.88 -10.19
C GLN A 280 -14.34 39.38 -9.09
N HIS A 281 -14.63 38.21 -8.53
CA HIS A 281 -14.06 37.80 -7.26
C HIS A 281 -13.31 36.46 -7.32
N TYR A 282 -12.97 35.96 -8.51
CA TYR A 282 -12.23 34.71 -8.65
C TYR A 282 -10.85 34.93 -9.28
N ARG A 283 -9.86 34.19 -8.78
CA ARG A 283 -8.60 33.93 -9.46
C ARG A 283 -8.46 32.43 -9.60
N ILE A 284 -8.30 31.96 -10.83
CA ILE A 284 -8.13 30.53 -11.10
C ILE A 284 -6.71 30.31 -11.61
N LEU A 285 -5.90 29.62 -10.81
CA LEU A 285 -4.59 29.12 -11.19
C LEU A 285 -4.76 27.77 -11.86
N CYS A 286 -4.46 27.69 -13.15
CA CYS A 286 -4.52 26.46 -13.93
C CYS A 286 -3.12 25.88 -14.07
N SER A 287 -2.95 24.62 -13.69
CA SER A 287 -1.70 23.87 -13.83
C SER A 287 -1.98 22.37 -13.93
N ASN A 288 -0.94 21.57 -14.15
CA ASN A 288 -0.98 20.10 -14.13
C ASN A 288 0.24 19.53 -13.38
N ASP A 289 0.20 18.24 -13.08
CA ASP A 289 1.23 17.54 -12.29
C ASP A 289 2.62 17.65 -12.95
N TYR A 290 2.69 17.67 -14.29
CA TYR A 290 3.95 17.84 -15.02
C TYR A 290 4.55 19.24 -14.82
N LEU A 291 3.74 20.28 -14.99
CA LEU A 291 4.15 21.67 -14.81
C LEU A 291 4.54 21.95 -13.36
N ASN A 292 3.78 21.43 -12.40
CA ASN A 292 4.08 21.56 -10.97
C ASN A 292 5.45 21.00 -10.62
N LYS A 293 5.80 19.83 -11.19
CA LYS A 293 7.07 19.16 -10.91
C LYS A 293 8.26 19.86 -11.56
N ASN A 294 8.11 20.34 -12.79
CA ASN A 294 9.21 20.94 -13.55
C ASN A 294 9.41 22.42 -13.24
N ASN A 295 8.35 23.14 -12.86
CA ASN A 295 8.38 24.59 -12.61
C ASN A 295 7.92 24.91 -11.18
N SER A 296 8.40 24.16 -10.19
CA SER A 296 7.95 24.30 -8.79
C SER A 296 8.18 25.71 -8.21
N GLU A 297 9.27 26.39 -8.59
CA GLU A 297 9.55 27.77 -8.17
C GLU A 297 8.53 28.78 -8.74
N GLU A 298 8.15 28.60 -10.01
CA GLU A 298 7.13 29.43 -10.67
C GLU A 298 5.77 29.23 -10.01
N LEU A 299 5.39 27.97 -9.75
CA LEU A 299 4.15 27.64 -9.04
C LEU A 299 4.10 28.32 -7.67
N GLN A 300 5.16 28.18 -6.88
CA GLN A 300 5.23 28.78 -5.55
C GLN A 300 5.11 30.30 -5.61
N LYS A 301 5.77 30.92 -6.59
CA LYS A 301 5.67 32.37 -6.80
C LYS A 301 4.23 32.78 -7.12
N LEU A 302 3.57 32.12 -8.08
CA LEU A 302 2.18 32.41 -8.44
C LEU A 302 1.22 32.22 -7.25
N ILE A 303 1.40 31.17 -6.46
CA ILE A 303 0.63 30.93 -5.25
C ILE A 303 0.83 32.07 -4.24
N CYS A 304 2.09 32.49 -4.00
CA CYS A 304 2.38 33.59 -3.08
C CYS A 304 1.74 34.90 -3.53
N ASP A 305 1.89 35.26 -4.81
CA ASP A 305 1.35 36.48 -5.40
C ASP A 305 -0.19 36.52 -5.26
N LEU A 306 -0.87 35.40 -5.51
CA LEU A 306 -2.33 35.26 -5.37
C LEU A 306 -2.80 35.33 -3.91
N ILE A 307 -2.05 34.75 -2.98
CA ILE A 307 -2.34 34.85 -1.54
C ILE A 307 -2.20 36.31 -1.07
N GLU A 308 -1.18 37.03 -1.54
CA GLU A 308 -1.02 38.45 -1.23
C GLU A 308 -2.16 39.30 -1.82
N GLU A 309 -2.60 39.00 -3.04
CA GLU A 309 -3.78 39.64 -3.64
C GLU A 309 -5.04 39.39 -2.78
N ALA A 310 -5.27 38.16 -2.34
CA ALA A 310 -6.43 37.80 -1.50
C ALA A 310 -6.39 38.46 -0.12
N LYS A 311 -5.20 38.72 0.45
CA LYS A 311 -5.08 39.50 1.70
C LYS A 311 -5.55 40.94 1.52
N ASN A 312 -5.31 41.52 0.34
CA ASN A 312 -5.72 42.89 0.01
C ASN A 312 -7.18 42.97 -0.46
N ASN A 313 -7.79 41.84 -0.83
CA ASN A 313 -9.16 41.75 -1.28
C ASN A 313 -9.89 40.57 -0.62
N SER A 314 -10.57 40.82 0.50
CA SER A 314 -11.26 39.80 1.29
C SER A 314 -12.42 39.10 0.56
N SER A 315 -12.87 39.64 -0.57
CA SER A 315 -13.90 39.00 -1.40
C SER A 315 -13.31 38.03 -2.43
N LEU A 316 -11.98 37.99 -2.59
CA LEU A 316 -11.30 37.17 -3.58
C LEU A 316 -11.30 35.68 -3.17
N HIS A 317 -11.81 34.84 -4.06
CA HIS A 317 -11.78 33.40 -3.99
C HIS A 317 -10.68 32.87 -4.90
N LEU A 318 -9.77 32.08 -4.32
CA LEU A 318 -8.67 31.46 -5.03
C LEU A 318 -9.05 30.02 -5.39
N ILE A 319 -8.91 29.68 -6.66
CA ILE A 319 -9.17 28.32 -7.17
C ILE A 319 -7.89 27.80 -7.80
N TYR A 320 -7.56 26.55 -7.50
CA TYR A 320 -6.56 25.77 -8.23
C TYR A 320 -7.28 24.79 -9.14
N ALA A 321 -7.13 24.94 -10.45
CA ALA A 321 -7.71 24.08 -11.46
C ALA A 321 -6.66 23.09 -11.98
N ASP A 322 -6.89 21.79 -11.72
CA ASP A 322 -6.01 20.70 -12.11
C ASP A 322 -6.34 20.14 -13.50
N PHE A 323 -5.39 20.29 -14.43
CA PHE A 323 -5.47 19.78 -15.80
C PHE A 323 -4.75 18.44 -16.01
N SER A 324 -4.25 17.79 -14.96
CA SER A 324 -3.40 16.58 -15.07
C SER A 324 -4.01 15.44 -15.86
N ASP A 325 -5.31 15.21 -15.67
CA ASP A 325 -6.05 14.13 -16.32
C ASP A 325 -6.96 14.66 -17.45
N CYS A 326 -6.79 15.92 -17.86
CA CYS A 326 -7.56 16.57 -18.92
C CYS A 326 -6.90 16.33 -20.29
N SER A 327 -7.72 16.25 -21.34
CA SER A 327 -7.20 16.09 -22.72
C SER A 327 -6.64 17.38 -23.31
N PHE A 328 -6.96 18.55 -22.72
CA PHE A 328 -6.44 19.84 -23.13
C PHE A 328 -4.93 19.96 -22.84
N PRO A 329 -4.08 20.25 -23.84
CA PRO A 329 -2.62 20.25 -23.68
C PRO A 329 -2.14 21.56 -23.06
N LEU A 330 -2.33 21.72 -21.75
CA LEU A 330 -1.82 22.89 -21.01
C LEU A 330 -0.28 22.88 -21.02
N SER A 331 0.32 23.80 -21.77
CA SER A 331 1.77 23.88 -21.99
C SER A 331 2.51 24.80 -21.01
N THR A 332 1.79 25.73 -20.38
CA THR A 332 2.32 26.69 -19.39
C THR A 332 1.29 26.93 -18.29
N MET A 333 1.75 27.31 -17.09
CA MET A 333 0.83 27.71 -16.02
C MET A 333 0.11 29.01 -16.42
N MET A 334 -1.17 29.11 -16.11
CA MET A 334 -1.97 30.28 -16.46
C MET A 334 -2.82 30.71 -15.27
N VAL A 335 -3.00 32.03 -15.11
CA VAL A 335 -3.88 32.62 -14.11
C VAL A 335 -5.02 33.32 -14.84
N LEU A 336 -6.22 32.77 -14.68
CA LEU A 336 -7.44 33.36 -15.21
C LEU A 336 -7.98 34.39 -14.22
N SER A 337 -8.29 35.57 -14.75
CA SER A 337 -8.88 36.67 -13.99
C SER A 337 -9.86 37.44 -14.85
N SER A 338 -10.99 37.82 -14.27
CA SER A 338 -12.03 38.57 -15.00
C SER A 338 -11.64 40.00 -15.41
N LEU A 339 -10.47 40.49 -14.97
CA LEU A 339 -9.95 41.81 -15.31
C LEU A 339 -9.51 41.92 -16.78
N LYS A 340 -8.99 40.83 -17.38
CA LYS A 340 -8.64 40.84 -18.82
C LYS A 340 -9.88 41.08 -19.68
N LYS A 341 -10.97 40.37 -19.38
CA LYS A 341 -12.23 40.45 -20.12
C LYS A 341 -12.93 41.80 -19.99
N ALA A 342 -12.98 42.38 -18.79
CA ALA A 342 -13.55 43.70 -18.59
C ALA A 342 -12.79 44.78 -19.39
N HIS A 343 -11.48 44.61 -19.60
CA HIS A 343 -10.67 45.53 -20.37
C HIS A 343 -10.80 45.31 -21.89
N GLU A 344 -10.96 44.06 -22.35
CA GLU A 344 -11.22 43.72 -23.75
C GLU A 344 -12.63 44.10 -24.20
N ASP A 345 -13.66 43.79 -23.40
CA ASP A 345 -15.05 44.18 -23.66
C ASP A 345 -15.20 45.71 -23.74
N MET A 346 -14.48 46.45 -22.89
CA MET A 346 -14.47 47.92 -22.91
C MET A 346 -13.77 48.47 -24.17
N ILE A 347 -12.72 47.81 -24.66
CA ILE A 347 -12.03 48.18 -25.92
C ILE A 347 -12.91 47.89 -27.14
N ASP A 348 -13.63 46.77 -27.15
CA ASP A 348 -14.53 46.40 -28.25
C ASP A 348 -15.76 47.31 -28.29
N GLN A 349 -16.30 47.69 -27.14
CA GLN A 349 -17.39 48.66 -27.04
C GLN A 349 -16.95 50.05 -27.52
N LEU A 350 -15.77 50.53 -27.09
CA LEU A 350 -15.19 51.78 -27.59
C LEU A 350 -14.93 51.75 -29.10
N SER A 351 -14.46 50.61 -29.64
CA SER A 351 -14.23 50.45 -31.08
C SER A 351 -15.51 50.46 -31.89
N SER A 352 -16.57 49.81 -31.39
CA SER A 352 -17.90 49.85 -32.02
C SER A 352 -18.49 51.25 -32.04
N GLU A 353 -18.40 51.98 -30.91
CA GLU A 353 -18.89 53.36 -30.80
C GLU A 353 -18.14 54.29 -31.75
N LEU A 354 -16.82 54.10 -31.90
CA LEU A 354 -16.00 54.86 -32.84
C LEU A 354 -16.40 54.59 -34.30
N SER A 355 -16.69 53.32 -34.64
CA SER A 355 -17.13 52.93 -35.98
C SER A 355 -18.49 53.56 -36.32
N THR A 356 -19.44 53.53 -35.39
CA THR A 356 -20.75 54.16 -35.55
C THR A 356 -20.63 55.69 -35.66
N ALA A 357 -19.74 56.31 -34.89
CA ALA A 357 -19.46 57.74 -34.98
C ALA A 357 -18.87 58.12 -36.35
N MET A 358 -17.93 57.33 -36.89
CA MET A 358 -17.34 57.56 -38.21
C MET A 358 -18.34 57.36 -39.35
N GLU A 359 -19.22 56.37 -39.26
CA GLU A 359 -20.32 56.20 -40.24
C GLU A 359 -21.27 57.39 -40.23
N THR A 360 -21.64 57.88 -39.04
CA THR A 360 -22.50 59.06 -38.88
C THR A 360 -21.84 60.32 -39.47
N PHE A 361 -20.53 60.49 -39.25
CA PHE A 361 -19.75 61.60 -39.82
C PHE A 361 -19.66 61.52 -41.35
N THR A 362 -19.52 60.30 -41.91
CA THR A 362 -19.44 60.07 -43.35
C THR A 362 -20.77 60.34 -44.06
N VAL A 363 -21.90 60.09 -43.38
CA VAL A 363 -23.25 60.40 -43.90
C VAL A 363 -23.48 61.91 -43.91
N LEU A 364 -23.05 62.64 -42.88
CA LEU A 364 -23.19 64.10 -42.81
C LEU A 364 -22.36 64.84 -43.85
N PHE A 365 -21.15 64.35 -44.19
CA PHE A 365 -20.27 64.96 -45.20
C PHE A 365 -20.60 64.61 -46.66
N LYS A 366 -21.53 63.69 -46.91
CA LYS A 366 -22.04 63.39 -48.27
C LYS A 366 -23.30 64.20 -48.64
N GLN A 367 -23.76 65.09 -47.75
CA GLN A 367 -24.92 65.96 -47.96
C GLN A 367 -24.57 67.43 -48.27
N GLU A 368 -23.28 67.75 -48.45
CA GLU A 368 -22.79 68.96 -49.13
C GLU A 368 -22.25 68.58 -50.52
#